data_AF-A0AAV7VBA1-F1
#
_entry.id   AF-A0AAV7VBA1-F1
#
_cell.length_a   1.000
_cell.length_b   1.000
_cell.length_c   1.000
_cell.angle_alpha   90.00
_cell.angle_beta   90.00
_cell.angle_gamma   90.00
#
_symmetry.space_group_name_H-M   'P 1'
#
loop_
_entity.id
_entity.type
_entity.pdbx_description
1 polymer ?
#
loop_
_entity_poly.entity_id
_entity_poly.type
_entity_poly.pdbx_seq_one_letter_code
_entity_poly.pdbx_strand_id
1 'polypeptide(L)'
;MPGGRTSGKQSCKPSRQLLFSEALQHSRAPSPTSEVHPITLPSTMVDPAQGATMDRILQEILVVGHRLEGMDNAMTSLTAKMKSMHSDIAGFQSRVTRLEQRVSRVEMHIAFSLDRDQELLYLQSKLIDLEDRSRRDNVRFIGFPENIEGTDTHSYLRDTLPKLTGLTFDPPWNFKECTD
;
A
#
# COMPACT_ATOMS: atom_id res chain seq x y z
N MET A 1 33.91 -12.57 9.12
CA MET A 1 32.84 -13.59 9.02
C MET A 1 31.51 -12.88 8.74
N PRO A 2 30.93 -12.95 7.54
CA PRO A 2 29.51 -12.70 7.38
C PRO A 2 28.81 -13.89 6.70
N GLY A 3 27.87 -14.51 7.42
CA GLY A 3 27.00 -15.55 6.89
C GLY A 3 25.78 -14.92 6.21
N GLY A 4 25.61 -15.23 4.93
CA GLY A 4 24.58 -14.68 4.04
C GLY A 4 23.19 -15.30 4.21
N ARG A 5 22.22 -14.54 3.69
CA ARG A 5 20.80 -14.88 3.51
C ARG A 5 20.58 -15.81 2.30
N THR A 6 19.28 -16.14 2.14
CA THR A 6 18.54 -16.60 0.95
C THR A 6 18.42 -18.11 0.83
N SER A 7 17.35 -18.72 0.34
CA SER A 7 15.94 -18.40 0.05
C SER A 7 15.37 -19.70 -0.52
N GLY A 8 14.08 -19.99 -0.41
CA GLY A 8 13.50 -21.01 -1.31
C GLY A 8 12.21 -21.64 -0.83
N LYS A 9 11.12 -21.29 -1.50
CA LYS A 9 9.73 -21.77 -1.33
C LYS A 9 9.51 -23.12 -2.04
N GLN A 10 8.48 -23.87 -1.62
CA GLN A 10 7.41 -24.51 -2.44
C GLN A 10 6.71 -25.59 -1.58
N SER A 11 5.47 -25.43 -1.11
CA SER A 11 4.17 -25.39 -1.80
C SER A 11 3.86 -26.64 -2.65
N CYS A 12 3.21 -27.63 -2.03
CA CYS A 12 2.56 -28.74 -2.73
C CYS A 12 1.14 -28.94 -2.18
N LYS A 13 0.13 -28.59 -2.99
CA LYS A 13 -1.23 -29.13 -2.97
C LYS A 13 -1.79 -29.19 -4.40
N PRO A 14 -2.77 -30.07 -4.67
CA PRO A 14 -2.82 -30.88 -5.88
C PRO A 14 -3.76 -30.32 -6.95
N SER A 15 -3.57 -30.74 -8.20
CA SER A 15 -4.56 -30.64 -9.26
C SER A 15 -4.24 -31.64 -10.36
N ARG A 16 -5.11 -32.63 -10.59
CA ARG A 16 -5.10 -33.45 -11.79
C ARG A 16 -6.54 -33.75 -12.23
N GLN A 17 -7.08 -32.81 -12.99
CA GLN A 17 -8.06 -33.02 -14.06
C GLN A 17 -7.30 -33.63 -15.26
N LEU A 18 -7.77 -34.48 -16.17
CA LEU A 18 -9.05 -35.05 -16.61
C LEU A 18 -8.71 -36.43 -17.25
N LEU A 19 -9.70 -37.30 -17.48
CA LEU A 19 -9.99 -37.88 -18.79
C LEU A 19 -11.20 -38.82 -18.73
N PHE A 20 -12.19 -38.47 -19.54
CA PHE A 20 -13.36 -39.23 -19.92
C PHE A 20 -12.94 -40.23 -21.00
N SER A 21 -13.32 -41.50 -20.89
CA SER A 21 -13.36 -42.42 -22.04
C SER A 21 -14.24 -43.64 -21.72
N GLU A 22 -15.43 -43.62 -22.34
CA GLU A 22 -16.08 -44.73 -23.06
C GLU A 22 -15.40 -46.11 -23.00
N ALA A 23 -16.15 -47.12 -22.52
CA ALA A 23 -16.26 -48.44 -23.13
C ALA A 23 -17.30 -49.30 -22.38
N LEU A 24 -18.39 -49.70 -23.07
CA LEU A 24 -18.76 -51.10 -23.33
C LEU A 24 -20.20 -51.18 -23.88
N GLN A 25 -20.31 -51.47 -25.16
CA GLN A 25 -21.48 -52.13 -25.75
C GLN A 25 -21.18 -53.63 -25.91
N HIS A 26 -22.24 -54.43 -25.85
CA HIS A 26 -22.40 -55.85 -26.20
C HIS A 26 -22.43 -56.86 -25.05
N SER A 27 -23.64 -57.23 -24.62
CA SER A 27 -24.05 -58.64 -24.66
C SER A 27 -25.58 -58.75 -24.75
N ARG A 28 -26.02 -59.43 -25.79
CA ARG A 28 -27.41 -59.76 -26.15
C ARG A 28 -27.57 -61.26 -26.02
N ALA A 29 -28.54 -61.72 -25.22
CA ALA A 29 -29.38 -62.94 -25.40
C ALA A 29 -30.08 -63.30 -24.07
N PRO A 30 -31.13 -64.15 -24.07
CA PRO A 30 -32.37 -64.07 -24.85
C PRO A 30 -33.61 -63.99 -23.92
N SER A 31 -34.76 -63.71 -24.52
CA SER A 31 -36.09 -63.64 -23.91
C SER A 31 -36.58 -64.98 -23.33
N PRO A 32 -37.25 -64.98 -22.16
CA PRO A 32 -38.21 -66.01 -21.82
C PRO A 32 -39.61 -65.60 -22.31
N THR A 33 -40.15 -66.35 -23.26
CA THR A 33 -41.58 -66.41 -23.54
C THR A 33 -42.30 -66.88 -22.29
N SER A 34 -43.06 -65.99 -21.65
CA SER A 34 -43.99 -66.38 -20.59
C SER A 34 -45.39 -65.98 -21.02
N GLU A 35 -46.24 -67.00 -21.07
CA GLU A 35 -47.63 -66.97 -21.51
C GLU A 35 -48.44 -65.91 -20.77
N VAL A 36 -49.18 -65.11 -21.54
CA VAL A 36 -50.17 -64.17 -21.01
C VAL A 36 -51.44 -64.97 -20.73
N HIS A 37 -51.63 -65.37 -19.46
CA HIS A 37 -52.96 -65.68 -18.96
C HIS A 37 -53.65 -64.37 -18.57
N PRO A 38 -54.89 -64.10 -19.02
CA PRO A 38 -55.64 -62.96 -18.55
C PRO A 38 -56.03 -63.21 -17.09
N ILE A 39 -55.34 -62.54 -16.16
CA ILE A 39 -55.81 -62.39 -14.79
C ILE A 39 -56.95 -61.39 -14.84
N THR A 40 -58.18 -61.90 -14.79
CA THR A 40 -59.38 -61.12 -14.53
C THR A 40 -59.26 -60.54 -13.12
N LEU A 41 -58.81 -59.29 -13.01
CA LEU A 41 -58.90 -58.51 -11.77
C LEU A 41 -60.39 -58.29 -11.45
N PRO A 42 -60.88 -58.63 -10.25
CA PRO A 42 -62.19 -58.18 -9.83
C PRO A 42 -62.13 -56.66 -9.65
N SER A 43 -62.96 -55.93 -10.40
CA SER A 43 -63.27 -54.52 -10.14
C SER A 43 -63.90 -54.40 -8.75
N THR A 44 -63.07 -54.29 -7.72
CA THR A 44 -63.48 -53.73 -6.44
C THR A 44 -63.62 -52.23 -6.65
N MET A 45 -64.80 -51.71 -6.36
CA MET A 45 -65.11 -50.29 -6.43
C MET A 45 -64.06 -49.51 -5.62
N VAL A 46 -63.22 -48.75 -6.32
CA VAL A 46 -62.38 -47.73 -5.69
C VAL A 46 -63.35 -46.71 -5.08
N ASP A 47 -63.33 -46.61 -3.76
CA ASP A 47 -64.14 -45.66 -3.02
C ASP A 47 -63.80 -44.24 -3.53
N PRO A 48 -64.75 -43.47 -4.10
CA PRO A 48 -64.47 -42.15 -4.68
C PRO A 48 -63.84 -41.16 -3.67
N ALA A 49 -63.97 -41.44 -2.37
CA ALA A 49 -63.28 -40.72 -1.31
C ALA A 49 -61.74 -40.88 -1.35
N GLN A 50 -61.21 -42.04 -1.78
CA GLN A 50 -59.77 -42.30 -1.86
C GLN A 50 -59.12 -41.57 -3.06
N GLY A 51 -59.80 -41.51 -4.21
CA GLY A 51 -59.33 -40.75 -5.37
C GLY A 51 -59.22 -39.25 -5.10
N ALA A 52 -60.24 -38.67 -4.44
CA ALA A 52 -60.23 -37.27 -4.05
C ALA A 52 -59.14 -36.91 -3.01
N THR A 53 -58.70 -37.89 -2.21
CA THR A 53 -57.61 -37.71 -1.24
C THR A 53 -56.26 -37.72 -1.94
N MET A 54 -56.06 -38.62 -2.90
CA MET A 54 -54.84 -38.67 -3.72
C MET A 54 -54.64 -37.39 -4.54
N ASP A 55 -55.70 -36.86 -5.15
CA ASP A 55 -55.62 -35.61 -5.92
C ASP A 55 -55.21 -34.40 -5.07
N ARG A 56 -55.71 -34.30 -3.83
CA ARG A 56 -55.26 -33.26 -2.88
C ARG A 56 -53.77 -33.37 -2.56
N ILE A 57 -53.29 -34.59 -2.31
CA ILE A 57 -51.87 -34.83 -2.01
C ILE A 57 -51.00 -34.46 -3.22
N LEU A 58 -51.41 -34.83 -4.44
CA LEU A 58 -50.70 -34.46 -5.67
C LEU A 58 -50.64 -32.94 -5.85
N GLN A 59 -51.75 -32.24 -5.58
CA GLN A 59 -51.81 -30.77 -5.63
C GLN A 59 -50.82 -30.14 -4.63
N GLU A 60 -50.76 -30.64 -3.40
CA GLU A 60 -49.82 -30.15 -2.38
C GLU A 60 -48.37 -30.42 -2.78
N ILE A 61 -48.06 -31.59 -3.34
CA ILE A 61 -46.73 -31.92 -3.86
C ILE A 61 -46.31 -30.94 -4.97
N LEU A 62 -47.23 -30.58 -5.88
CA LEU A 62 -46.95 -29.59 -6.93
C LEU A 62 -46.64 -28.21 -6.33
N VAL A 63 -47.39 -27.78 -5.31
CA VAL A 63 -47.13 -26.50 -4.61
C VAL A 63 -45.79 -26.52 -3.90
N VAL A 64 -45.43 -27.61 -3.23
CA VAL A 64 -44.11 -27.78 -2.59
C VAL A 64 -43.01 -27.75 -3.64
N GLY A 65 -43.17 -28.42 -4.78
CA GLY A 65 -42.22 -28.39 -5.88
C GLY A 65 -41.93 -26.99 -6.40
N HIS A 66 -42.97 -26.19 -6.65
CA HIS A 66 -42.81 -24.80 -7.09
C HIS A 66 -42.13 -23.92 -6.03
N ARG A 67 -42.38 -24.16 -4.73
CA ARG A 67 -41.70 -23.45 -3.65
C ARG A 67 -40.20 -23.81 -3.58
N LEU A 68 -39.86 -25.09 -3.78
CA LEU A 68 -38.47 -25.54 -3.83
C LEU A 68 -37.72 -24.91 -5.00
N GLU A 69 -38.33 -24.85 -6.19
CA GLU A 69 -37.73 -24.17 -7.34
C GLU A 69 -37.52 -22.66 -7.07
N GLY A 70 -38.48 -22.00 -6.42
CA GLY A 70 -38.32 -20.61 -5.99
C GLY A 70 -37.15 -20.42 -5.01
N MET A 71 -36.97 -21.37 -4.08
CA MET A 71 -35.84 -21.36 -3.14
C MET A 71 -34.50 -21.59 -3.86
N ASP A 72 -34.43 -22.52 -4.81
CA ASP A 72 -33.22 -22.77 -5.60
C ASP A 72 -32.80 -21.55 -6.41
N ASN A 73 -33.77 -20.84 -7.02
CA ASN A 73 -33.53 -19.59 -7.72
C ASN A 73 -33.02 -18.47 -6.79
N ALA A 74 -33.58 -18.38 -5.58
CA ALA A 74 -33.10 -17.42 -4.58
C ALA A 74 -31.68 -17.77 -4.10
N MET A 75 -31.40 -19.06 -3.87
CA MET A 75 -30.11 -19.57 -3.40
C MET A 75 -29.00 -19.37 -4.44
N THR A 76 -29.29 -19.61 -5.72
CA THR A 76 -28.36 -19.35 -6.83
C THR A 76 -28.06 -17.87 -6.97
N SER A 77 -29.08 -17.01 -6.88
CA SER A 77 -28.90 -15.54 -6.88
C SER A 77 -28.06 -15.05 -5.70
N LEU A 78 -28.31 -15.56 -4.49
CA LEU A 78 -27.51 -15.23 -3.31
C LEU A 78 -26.06 -15.67 -3.47
N THR A 79 -25.83 -16.87 -4.00
CA THR A 79 -24.49 -17.40 -4.29
C THR A 79 -23.75 -16.51 -5.30
N ALA A 80 -24.43 -16.02 -6.33
CA ALA A 80 -23.86 -15.10 -7.30
C ALA A 80 -23.46 -13.77 -6.65
N LYS A 81 -24.34 -13.18 -5.83
CA LYS A 81 -24.03 -11.95 -5.07
C LYS A 81 -22.85 -12.15 -4.11
N MET A 82 -22.79 -13.29 -3.43
CA MET A 82 -21.68 -13.62 -2.53
C MET A 82 -20.33 -13.72 -3.26
N LYS A 83 -20.32 -14.32 -4.46
CA LYS A 83 -19.13 -14.36 -5.31
C LYS A 83 -18.70 -12.96 -5.76
N SER A 84 -19.66 -12.10 -6.13
CA SER A 84 -19.37 -10.69 -6.47
C SER A 84 -18.74 -9.96 -5.29
N MET A 85 -19.35 -10.04 -4.10
CA MET A 85 -18.81 -9.40 -2.89
C MET A 85 -17.41 -9.92 -2.55
N HIS A 86 -17.16 -11.22 -2.72
CA HIS A 86 -15.83 -11.79 -2.49
C HIS A 86 -14.79 -11.20 -3.45
N SER A 87 -15.16 -11.04 -4.73
CA SER A 87 -14.30 -10.36 -5.72
C SER A 87 -14.03 -8.91 -5.34
N ASP A 88 -15.05 -8.17 -4.92
CA ASP A 88 -14.91 -6.76 -4.52
C ASP A 88 -14.00 -6.62 -3.29
N ILE A 89 -14.17 -7.49 -2.29
CA ILE A 89 -13.32 -7.54 -1.09
C ILE A 89 -11.87 -7.82 -1.46
N ALA A 90 -11.61 -8.79 -2.35
CA ALA A 90 -10.25 -9.07 -2.83
C ALA A 90 -9.65 -7.85 -3.57
N GLY A 91 -10.46 -7.15 -4.36
CA GLY A 91 -10.08 -5.89 -5.01
C GLY A 91 -9.73 -4.79 -4.00
N PHE A 92 -10.53 -4.62 -2.95
CA PHE A 92 -10.26 -3.66 -1.89
C PHE A 92 -9.01 -4.00 -1.10
N GLN A 93 -8.79 -5.27 -0.73
CA GLN A 93 -7.57 -5.70 -0.05
C GLN A 93 -6.32 -5.34 -0.86
N SER A 94 -6.32 -5.63 -2.16
CA SER A 94 -5.20 -5.26 -3.06
C SER A 94 -4.95 -3.74 -3.10
N ARG A 95 -6.02 -2.95 -3.15
CA ARG A 95 -5.92 -1.47 -3.13
C ARG A 95 -5.38 -0.96 -1.80
N VAL A 96 -5.86 -1.50 -0.68
CA VAL A 96 -5.39 -1.14 0.67
C VAL A 96 -3.91 -1.45 0.82
N THR A 97 -3.46 -2.66 0.46
CA THR A 97 -2.03 -3.01 0.52
C THR A 97 -1.18 -2.08 -0.34
N ARG A 98 -1.64 -1.69 -1.53
CA ARG A 98 -0.93 -0.71 -2.36
C ARG A 98 -0.85 0.66 -1.71
N LEU A 99 -1.93 1.10 -1.04
CA LEU A 99 -1.96 2.37 -0.33
C LEU A 99 -1.04 2.35 0.88
N GLU A 100 -1.05 1.30 1.68
CA GLU A 100 -0.14 1.11 2.82
C GLU A 100 1.32 1.20 2.38
N GLN A 101 1.68 0.53 1.28
CA GLN A 101 3.03 0.62 0.72
C GLN A 101 3.40 2.04 0.25
N ARG A 102 2.44 2.77 -0.32
CA ARG A 102 2.67 4.17 -0.73
C ARG A 102 2.86 5.09 0.47
N VAL A 103 2.03 4.92 1.50
CA VAL A 103 2.11 5.69 2.76
C VAL A 103 3.46 5.44 3.42
N SER A 104 3.88 4.18 3.58
CA SER A 104 5.18 3.85 4.15
C SER A 104 6.36 4.48 3.38
N ARG A 105 6.29 4.53 2.04
CA ARG A 105 7.30 5.25 1.24
C ARG A 105 7.30 6.75 1.48
N VAL A 106 6.13 7.37 1.58
CA VAL A 106 6.00 8.80 1.86
C VAL A 106 6.54 9.13 3.25
N GLU A 107 6.22 8.32 4.26
CA GLU A 107 6.72 8.47 5.63
C GLU A 107 8.25 8.41 5.68
N MET A 108 8.87 7.45 4.97
CA MET A 108 10.33 7.38 4.85
C MET A 108 10.92 8.62 4.19
N HIS A 109 10.29 9.14 3.13
CA HIS A 109 10.75 10.35 2.46
C HIS A 109 10.67 11.58 3.37
N ILE A 110 9.60 11.73 4.14
CA ILE A 110 9.43 12.83 5.10
C ILE A 110 10.49 12.75 6.21
N ALA A 111 10.75 11.55 6.74
CA ALA A 111 11.78 11.36 7.75
C ALA A 111 13.17 11.76 7.21
N PHE A 112 13.50 11.35 5.98
CA PHE A 112 14.76 11.71 5.34
C PHE A 112 14.87 13.21 5.04
N SER A 113 13.79 13.87 4.60
CA SER A 113 13.83 15.32 4.36
C SER A 113 14.04 16.10 5.65
N LEU A 114 13.41 15.68 6.74
CA LEU A 114 13.56 16.33 8.04
C LEU A 114 15.01 16.26 8.56
N ASP A 115 15.66 15.10 8.39
CA ASP A 115 17.07 14.91 8.76
C ASP A 115 17.99 15.83 7.94
N ARG A 116 17.74 15.93 6.63
CA ARG A 116 18.48 16.86 5.75
C ARG A 116 18.27 18.31 6.13
N ASP A 117 17.05 18.70 6.50
CA ASP A 117 16.76 20.08 6.93
C ASP A 117 17.52 20.42 8.22
N GLN A 118 17.63 19.48 9.16
CA GLN A 118 18.45 19.66 10.37
C GLN A 118 19.93 19.82 10.04
N GLU A 119 20.46 19.02 9.11
CA GLU A 119 21.84 19.14 8.64
C GLU A 119 22.10 20.49 7.97
N LEU A 120 21.16 20.98 7.15
CA LEU A 120 21.24 22.29 6.51
C LEU A 120 21.29 23.41 7.54
N LEU A 121 20.44 23.36 8.58
CA LEU A 121 20.46 24.34 9.67
C LEU A 121 21.79 24.33 10.42
N TYR A 122 22.33 23.14 10.70
CA TYR A 122 23.64 23.00 11.34
C TYR A 122 24.77 23.60 10.47
N LEU A 123 24.80 23.27 9.18
CA LEU A 123 25.80 23.79 8.25
C LEU A 123 25.70 25.31 8.08
N GLN A 124 24.49 25.85 8.03
CA GLN A 124 24.26 27.30 7.96
C GLN A 124 24.80 28.01 9.20
N SER A 125 24.49 27.49 10.39
CA SER A 125 25.02 28.02 11.66
C SER A 125 26.56 28.01 11.69
N LYS A 126 27.16 26.91 11.23
CA LYS A 126 28.62 26.80 11.11
C LYS A 126 29.22 27.79 10.13
N LEU A 127 28.55 28.05 9.00
CA LEU A 127 29.00 29.03 8.00
C LEU A 127 29.01 30.43 8.60
N ILE A 128 27.94 30.81 9.30
CA ILE A 128 27.85 32.10 10.00
C ILE A 128 28.98 32.25 11.01
N ASP A 129 29.21 31.25 11.86
CA ASP A 129 30.30 31.28 12.85
C ASP A 129 31.69 31.40 12.21
N LEU A 130 31.91 30.76 11.06
CA LEU A 130 33.15 30.90 10.30
C LEU A 130 33.29 32.28 9.65
N GLU A 131 32.22 32.82 9.09
CA GLU A 131 32.20 34.16 8.50
C GLU A 131 32.48 35.23 9.56
N ASP A 132 31.83 35.15 10.72
CA ASP A 132 32.01 36.06 11.84
C ASP A 132 33.44 35.98 12.39
N ARG A 133 34.01 34.78 12.53
CA ARG A 133 35.43 34.63 12.94
C ARG A 133 36.40 35.18 11.92
N SER A 134 36.14 34.94 10.63
CA SER A 134 37.00 35.43 9.55
C SER A 134 37.00 36.95 9.44
N ARG A 135 35.91 37.61 9.85
CA ARG A 135 35.76 39.08 9.77
C ARG A 135 35.88 39.79 11.12
N ARG A 136 36.17 39.06 12.20
CA ARG A 136 36.20 39.58 13.57
C ARG A 136 37.13 40.78 13.73
N ASP A 137 38.27 40.74 13.06
CA ASP A 137 39.30 41.78 13.18
C ASP A 137 39.14 42.88 12.11
N ASN A 138 38.12 42.77 11.26
CA ASN A 138 37.85 43.74 10.21
C ASN A 138 36.94 44.84 10.75
N VAL A 139 37.36 46.10 10.55
CA VAL A 139 36.54 47.29 10.85
C VAL A 139 36.11 47.95 9.56
N ARG A 140 34.88 48.48 9.54
CA ARG A 140 34.33 49.21 8.38
C ARG A 140 34.02 50.64 8.75
N PHE A 141 34.73 51.57 8.12
CA PHE A 141 34.45 53.01 8.23
C PHE A 141 33.39 53.39 7.18
N ILE A 142 32.30 54.03 7.62
CA ILE A 142 31.20 54.47 6.76
C ILE A 142 31.05 55.97 6.90
N GLY A 143 30.90 56.68 5.78
CA GLY A 143 30.70 58.14 5.77
C GLY A 143 31.97 58.96 5.85
N PHE A 144 33.14 58.35 5.60
CA PHE A 144 34.39 59.08 5.43
C PHE A 144 34.41 59.79 4.06
N PRO A 145 34.70 61.11 4.01
CA PRO A 145 34.89 61.80 2.74
C PRO A 145 36.12 61.27 2.01
N GLU A 146 36.03 61.14 0.68
CA GLU A 146 37.11 60.61 -0.15
C GLU A 146 38.32 61.56 -0.18
N ASN A 147 39.53 60.99 -0.32
CA ASN A 147 40.82 61.71 -0.46
C ASN A 147 41.33 62.48 0.76
N ILE A 148 40.75 62.34 1.95
CA ILE A 148 41.29 62.96 3.18
C ILE A 148 42.56 62.28 3.72
N GLU A 149 42.80 61.04 3.28
CA GLU A 149 43.88 60.17 3.75
C GLU A 149 45.23 60.49 3.07
N GLY A 150 45.20 61.23 1.95
CA GLY A 150 46.40 61.55 1.16
C GLY A 150 47.00 60.30 0.49
N THR A 151 48.32 60.13 0.60
CA THR A 151 49.07 59.02 -0.03
C THR A 151 49.23 57.78 0.85
N ASP A 152 49.06 57.89 2.18
CA ASP A 152 49.21 56.78 3.11
C ASP A 152 48.06 56.74 4.14
N THR A 153 47.21 55.73 3.98
CA THR A 153 46.01 55.53 4.79
C THR A 153 46.36 55.08 6.22
N HIS A 154 47.46 54.34 6.39
CA HIS A 154 47.88 53.81 7.68
C HIS A 154 48.33 54.93 8.62
N SER A 155 49.15 55.87 8.12
CA SER A 155 49.57 57.05 8.89
C SER A 155 48.40 57.94 9.28
N TYR A 156 47.47 58.19 8.34
CA TYR A 156 46.26 58.96 8.64
C TYR A 156 45.40 58.33 9.74
N LEU A 157 45.16 57.01 9.68
CA LEU A 157 44.39 56.29 10.71
C LEU A 157 45.09 56.28 12.07
N ARG A 158 46.42 56.13 12.10
CA ARG A 158 47.21 56.15 13.34
C ARG A 158 47.05 57.47 14.11
N ASP A 159 46.97 58.59 13.39
CA ASP A 159 46.84 59.92 13.99
C ASP A 159 45.39 60.31 14.30
N THR A 160 44.42 59.80 13.53
CA THR A 160 43.01 60.20 13.65
C THR A 160 42.21 59.32 14.60
N LEU A 161 42.49 58.02 14.69
CA LEU A 161 41.76 57.11 15.58
C LEU A 161 41.86 57.51 17.06
N PRO A 162 43.04 57.87 17.62
CA PRO A 162 43.13 58.33 19.01
C PRO A 162 42.35 59.63 19.25
N LYS A 163 42.34 60.54 18.28
CA LYS A 163 41.62 61.82 18.35
C LYS A 163 40.10 61.61 18.32
N LEU A 164 39.61 60.65 17.54
CA LEU A 164 38.19 60.35 17.39
C LEU A 164 37.64 59.53 18.56
N THR A 165 38.43 58.61 19.10
CA THR A 165 38.00 57.68 20.16
C THR A 165 38.27 58.19 21.56
N GLY A 166 39.13 59.21 21.72
CA GLY A 166 39.56 59.71 23.03
C GLY A 166 40.42 58.72 23.82
N LEU A 167 40.86 57.63 23.17
CA LEU A 167 41.70 56.61 23.79
C LEU A 167 43.17 56.98 23.60
N THR A 168 43.92 57.00 24.70
CA THR A 168 45.39 57.09 24.69
C THR A 168 45.94 55.70 24.41
N PHE A 169 46.49 55.49 23.22
CA PHE A 169 47.11 54.23 22.83
C PHE A 169 48.55 54.18 23.36
N ASP A 170 48.76 53.58 24.53
CA ASP A 170 50.10 53.40 25.11
C ASP A 170 50.86 52.27 24.37
N PRO A 171 52.08 52.53 23.86
CA PRO A 171 52.94 51.49 23.27
C PRO A 171 53.44 50.46 24.33
N PRO A 172 53.93 49.27 23.92
CA PRO A 172 54.34 48.89 22.57
C PRO A 172 53.31 48.02 21.85
N TRP A 173 52.81 48.54 20.73
CA TRP A 173 52.06 47.75 19.77
C TRP A 173 53.07 47.02 18.89
N ASN A 174 53.22 45.71 19.11
CA ASN A 174 53.98 44.83 18.21
C ASN A 174 53.17 44.64 16.92
N PHE A 175 53.14 45.66 16.07
CA PHE A 175 52.79 45.48 14.67
C PHE A 175 53.89 44.60 14.07
N LYS A 176 53.57 43.33 13.82
CA LYS A 176 54.44 42.51 12.98
C LYS A 176 54.47 43.21 11.62
N GLU A 177 55.62 43.73 11.23
CA GLU A 177 55.85 44.14 9.85
C GLU A 177 55.61 42.91 8.99
N CYS A 178 54.47 42.87 8.30
CA CYS A 178 54.23 41.91 7.24
C CYS A 178 55.17 42.32 6.10
N THR A 179 56.35 41.71 6.07
CA THR A 179 57.20 41.69 4.89
C THR A 179 56.60 40.70 3.91
N ASP A 180 56.46 41.14 2.65
CA ASP A 180 55.87 40.39 1.53
C ASP A 180 56.53 39.03 1.27
#